data_AF-A0A7J0A132-F1
#
_entry.id   AF-A0A7J0A132-F1
#
_cell.length_a   1.000
_cell.length_b   1.000
_cell.length_c   1.000
_cell.angle_alpha   90.00
_cell.angle_beta   90.00
_cell.angle_gamma   90.00
#
_symmetry.space_group_name_H-M   'P 1'
#
loop_
_entity.id
_entity.type
_entity.pdbx_description
1 polymer ?
#
loop_
_entity_poly.entity_id
_entity_poly.type
_entity_poly.pdbx_seq_one_letter_code
_entity_poly.pdbx_strand_id
1 'polypeptide(L)'
;MEEPDEVFAAGYWVHTFDKLLPSSVYGKEHPEYYSYFKGKRHPGKASQWCLSNPEVFEIVAQRVDSIFKANPDKHIMSVSQNDGNYTNCTCDVCKAIDDREGALSGSIITFLNRLATRFPDKEFSTLAYLYTMNPPKHVKPLPNVNIMLCDIDCDREVTLTENASGKQFVKAMEGWSAITDNIFVWDYGINFDNYLAPFPNFHILQDNIRLFKKNHATMHFSQIAGSRGGDFAELRAYLVSKLMWNPEANVDSLMQHFLHGYYGEAAPYLYQYIKVMEGALIGSGQRLWIYDSPVSHKYGMLKPVLMRRYNDLFDLAEKAVEANDTFLKRVQRARLPLQYSELEIARTETVKDLADIDKKLTLFEERVKEFNVPTLNERSNSPIEYCDLYRKRYMPQTERSLALGAKVSYIIPPTGKYVEIGKTALVDGLFGGATFVDSWVGWEGTDGAFIIDLGAEKEIHSVETDFLHQIGAWILFPLQVTYSYSTDGEQYTLWGTTDLAEERSSKVGFRGVKTESATPIKTRYVKVEVTGTKECPTWHYGVGHLSWFFIDEVIIK
;
A
#
# COMPACT_ATOMS: atom_id res chain seq x y z
N MET A 1 7.79 10.60 -7.36
CA MET A 1 8.37 11.26 -6.17
C MET A 1 9.58 12.03 -6.66
N GLU A 2 9.75 13.27 -6.25
CA GLU A 2 11.03 13.95 -6.42
C GLU A 2 12.04 13.26 -5.49
N GLU A 3 13.14 12.75 -6.04
CA GLU A 3 14.24 12.22 -5.25
C GLU A 3 15.13 13.41 -4.84
N PRO A 4 15.61 13.49 -3.58
CA PRO A 4 16.38 14.63 -3.09
C PRO A 4 17.83 14.63 -3.64
N ASP A 5 17.97 14.73 -4.97
CA ASP A 5 19.23 14.72 -5.73
C ASP A 5 20.13 15.92 -5.38
N GLU A 6 19.56 16.96 -4.78
CA GLU A 6 20.29 18.10 -4.22
C GLU A 6 21.18 17.67 -3.04
N VAL A 7 20.73 16.68 -2.27
CA VAL A 7 21.38 16.24 -1.03
C VAL A 7 22.17 14.95 -1.27
N PHE A 8 21.56 13.93 -1.87
CA PHE A 8 22.13 12.59 -1.97
C PHE A 8 22.96 12.39 -3.24
N ALA A 9 24.14 11.79 -3.11
CA ALA A 9 25.00 11.47 -4.24
C ALA A 9 24.28 10.54 -5.25
N ALA A 10 24.24 10.94 -6.53
CA ALA A 10 23.65 10.17 -7.63
C ALA A 10 22.24 9.59 -7.38
N GLY A 11 21.40 10.27 -6.58
CA GLY A 11 20.04 9.81 -6.28
C GLY A 11 19.98 8.59 -5.34
N TYR A 12 21.06 8.29 -4.60
CA TYR A 12 21.09 7.21 -3.62
C TYR A 12 20.41 7.64 -2.31
N TRP A 13 19.10 7.87 -2.37
CA TRP A 13 18.24 8.33 -1.28
C TRP A 13 17.87 7.23 -0.27
N VAL A 14 17.28 6.12 -0.74
CA VAL A 14 16.86 4.96 0.09
C VAL A 14 16.81 3.68 -0.75
N HIS A 15 16.67 2.52 -0.10
CA HIS A 15 16.57 1.20 -0.74
C HIS A 15 17.72 0.95 -1.74
N THR A 16 18.94 1.16 -1.27
CA THR A 16 20.13 1.25 -2.13
C THR A 16 20.91 -0.07 -2.24
N PHE A 17 20.55 -1.10 -1.49
CA PHE A 17 21.26 -2.38 -1.52
C PHE A 17 21.32 -3.00 -2.92
N ASP A 18 20.20 -3.18 -3.64
CA ASP A 18 20.30 -3.76 -5.00
C ASP A 18 20.97 -2.80 -5.99
N LYS A 19 20.88 -1.48 -5.80
CA LYS A 19 21.61 -0.50 -6.64
C LYS A 19 23.14 -0.64 -6.46
N LEU A 20 23.60 -0.81 -5.23
CA LEU A 20 25.02 -0.93 -4.88
C LEU A 20 25.58 -2.33 -5.19
N LEU A 21 24.80 -3.40 -4.99
CA LEU A 21 25.24 -4.78 -5.26
C LEU A 21 24.09 -5.54 -5.93
N PRO A 22 23.90 -5.37 -7.26
CA PRO A 22 22.73 -5.90 -7.95
C PRO A 22 22.72 -7.43 -7.99
N SER A 23 21.61 -8.03 -7.56
CA SER A 23 21.45 -9.49 -7.61
C SER A 23 21.44 -10.03 -9.03
N SER A 24 21.07 -9.23 -10.02
CA SER A 24 21.15 -9.63 -11.43
C SER A 24 22.58 -9.81 -11.92
N VAL A 25 23.57 -9.22 -11.24
CA VAL A 25 24.99 -9.33 -11.59
C VAL A 25 25.67 -10.40 -10.75
N TYR A 26 25.50 -10.37 -9.42
CA TYR A 26 26.26 -11.26 -8.53
C TYR A 26 25.45 -12.48 -8.03
N GLY A 27 24.12 -12.43 -8.05
CA GLY A 27 23.28 -13.38 -7.31
C GLY A 27 23.39 -14.85 -7.75
N LYS A 28 23.74 -15.10 -9.02
CA LYS A 28 23.90 -16.46 -9.55
C LYS A 28 25.25 -17.09 -9.15
N GLU A 29 26.32 -16.32 -9.22
CA GLU A 29 27.70 -16.79 -8.96
C GLU A 29 28.07 -16.69 -7.48
N HIS A 30 27.49 -15.71 -6.78
CA HIS A 30 27.77 -15.38 -5.38
C HIS A 30 26.49 -15.30 -4.53
N PRO A 31 25.70 -16.39 -4.41
CA PRO A 31 24.50 -16.39 -3.58
C PRO A 31 24.79 -16.09 -2.10
N GLU A 32 26.01 -16.32 -1.62
CA GLU A 32 26.49 -16.02 -0.27
C GLU A 32 26.58 -14.52 0.06
N TYR A 33 26.49 -13.64 -0.94
CA TYR A 33 26.41 -12.19 -0.75
C TYR A 33 25.02 -11.75 -0.25
N TYR A 34 24.01 -12.58 -0.44
CA TYR A 34 22.62 -12.26 -0.14
C TYR A 34 22.14 -12.96 1.14
N SER A 35 21.02 -12.47 1.67
CA SER A 35 20.43 -12.92 2.92
C SER A 35 20.18 -14.44 2.94
N TYR A 36 20.58 -15.07 4.03
CA TYR A 36 20.22 -16.45 4.36
C TYR A 36 19.03 -16.45 5.31
N PHE A 37 17.94 -17.12 4.97
CA PHE A 37 16.82 -17.36 5.88
C PHE A 37 16.03 -18.58 5.40
N LYS A 38 15.23 -19.21 6.27
CA LYS A 38 14.49 -20.45 5.93
C LYS A 38 15.37 -21.54 5.28
N GLY A 39 16.60 -21.70 5.76
CA GLY A 39 17.49 -22.78 5.32
C GLY A 39 18.25 -22.56 4.00
N LYS A 40 17.99 -21.48 3.26
CA LYS A 40 18.65 -21.20 1.95
C LYS A 40 19.04 -19.73 1.79
N ARG A 41 19.94 -19.45 0.84
CA ARG A 41 20.25 -18.10 0.37
C ARG A 41 19.17 -17.66 -0.62
N HIS A 42 18.79 -16.40 -0.58
CA HIS A 42 17.76 -15.84 -1.47
C HIS A 42 18.35 -14.67 -2.25
N PRO A 43 19.11 -14.90 -3.34
CA PRO A 43 19.45 -13.84 -4.27
C PRO A 43 18.19 -13.39 -5.03
N GLY A 44 18.01 -12.09 -5.19
CA GLY A 44 16.83 -11.47 -5.78
C GLY A 44 16.92 -9.95 -5.77
N LYS A 45 16.08 -9.31 -6.59
CA LYS A 45 16.11 -7.86 -6.80
C LYS A 45 15.86 -7.06 -5.52
N ALA A 46 15.09 -7.58 -4.58
CA ALA A 46 14.85 -6.93 -3.29
C ALA A 46 15.51 -7.65 -2.12
N SER A 47 16.41 -8.59 -2.40
CA SER A 47 17.06 -9.35 -1.35
C SER A 47 17.92 -8.46 -0.47
N GLN A 48 17.93 -8.75 0.83
CA GLN A 48 18.88 -8.11 1.72
C GLN A 48 20.26 -8.75 1.55
N TRP A 49 21.29 -8.07 2.04
CA TRP A 49 22.65 -8.57 1.98
C TRP A 49 22.99 -9.45 3.19
N CYS A 50 24.00 -10.29 3.01
CA CYS A 50 24.76 -10.87 4.11
C CYS A 50 25.78 -9.82 4.62
N LEU A 51 25.36 -8.97 5.56
CA LEU A 51 26.17 -7.84 6.05
C LEU A 51 27.47 -8.26 6.77
N SER A 52 27.54 -9.51 7.22
CA SER A 52 28.76 -10.07 7.80
C SER A 52 29.77 -10.56 6.77
N ASN A 53 29.45 -10.57 5.47
CA ASN A 53 30.35 -11.06 4.43
C ASN A 53 31.43 -9.99 4.12
N PRO A 54 32.73 -10.30 4.26
CA PRO A 54 33.81 -9.33 4.02
C PRO A 54 33.90 -8.86 2.56
N GLU A 55 33.58 -9.72 1.58
CA GLU A 55 33.63 -9.34 0.16
C GLU A 55 32.53 -8.36 -0.20
N VAL A 56 31.33 -8.53 0.36
CA VAL A 56 30.22 -7.57 0.23
C VAL A 56 30.68 -6.18 0.68
N PHE A 57 31.36 -6.09 1.83
CA PHE A 57 31.87 -4.81 2.32
C PHE A 57 32.87 -4.17 1.34
N GLU A 58 33.85 -4.93 0.83
CA GLU A 58 34.85 -4.36 -0.08
C GLU A 58 34.24 -3.92 -1.41
N ILE A 59 33.33 -4.70 -2.01
CA ILE A 59 32.65 -4.32 -3.25
C ILE A 59 31.83 -3.03 -3.04
N VAL A 60 31.07 -2.97 -1.95
CA VAL A 60 30.25 -1.79 -1.64
C VAL A 60 31.13 -0.57 -1.37
N ALA A 61 32.21 -0.71 -0.59
CA ALA A 61 33.13 0.39 -0.32
C ALA A 61 33.78 0.95 -1.60
N GLN A 62 34.18 0.08 -2.54
CA GLN A 62 34.73 0.51 -3.83
C GLN A 62 33.70 1.28 -4.69
N ARG A 63 32.44 0.82 -4.70
CA ARG A 63 31.36 1.50 -5.42
C ARG A 63 31.01 2.83 -4.78
N VAL A 64 30.92 2.88 -3.46
CA VAL A 64 30.73 4.12 -2.67
C VAL A 64 31.79 5.16 -3.03
N ASP A 65 33.07 4.78 -2.99
CA ASP A 65 34.19 5.65 -3.36
C ASP A 65 34.07 6.17 -4.81
N SER A 66 33.72 5.28 -5.75
CA SER A 66 33.52 5.64 -7.16
C SER A 66 32.36 6.62 -7.35
N ILE A 67 31.24 6.43 -6.64
CA ILE A 67 30.07 7.31 -6.71
C ILE A 67 30.41 8.70 -6.18
N PHE A 68 31.06 8.80 -5.01
CA PHE A 68 31.47 10.10 -4.48
C PHE A 68 32.51 10.80 -5.35
N LYS A 69 33.45 10.07 -5.97
CA LYS A 69 34.40 10.64 -6.95
C LYS A 69 33.69 11.22 -8.17
N ALA A 70 32.59 10.61 -8.61
CA ALA A 70 31.76 11.11 -9.71
C ALA A 70 30.83 12.26 -9.29
N ASN A 71 30.61 12.46 -7.98
CA ASN A 71 29.72 13.49 -7.41
C ASN A 71 30.48 14.29 -6.33
N PRO A 72 31.54 15.03 -6.70
CA PRO A 72 32.47 15.63 -5.73
C PRO A 72 31.85 16.76 -4.88
N ASP A 73 30.71 17.32 -5.30
CA ASP A 73 29.92 18.31 -4.56
C ASP A 73 29.01 17.68 -3.49
N LYS A 74 28.84 16.36 -3.51
CA LYS A 74 27.97 15.61 -2.60
C LYS A 74 28.77 14.99 -1.45
N HIS A 75 28.18 14.99 -0.27
CA HIS A 75 28.81 14.47 0.95
C HIS A 75 27.99 13.41 1.67
N ILE A 76 26.73 13.19 1.28
CA ILE A 76 25.83 12.19 1.88
C ILE A 76 25.34 11.18 0.84
N MET A 77 25.24 9.94 1.26
CA MET A 77 24.66 8.85 0.47
C MET A 77 23.93 7.86 1.39
N SER A 78 22.84 7.26 0.92
CA SER A 78 22.18 6.18 1.65
C SER A 78 22.79 4.83 1.33
N VAL A 79 23.10 4.05 2.37
CA VAL A 79 23.42 2.63 2.30
C VAL A 79 22.41 1.91 3.17
N SER A 80 21.29 1.52 2.56
CA SER A 80 20.10 1.09 3.28
C SER A 80 19.43 -0.14 2.65
N GLN A 81 18.81 -0.93 3.52
CA GLN A 81 18.07 -2.13 3.17
C GLN A 81 17.09 -1.92 2.02
N ASN A 82 16.95 -2.93 1.16
CA ASN A 82 15.90 -2.94 0.14
C ASN A 82 14.52 -2.97 0.81
N ASP A 83 13.49 -2.54 0.09
CA ASP A 83 12.12 -2.59 0.62
C ASP A 83 11.67 -4.04 0.82
N GLY A 84 11.09 -4.34 1.98
CA GLY A 84 10.74 -5.69 2.39
C GLY A 84 10.87 -5.91 3.90
N ASN A 85 10.03 -6.81 4.43
CA ASN A 85 10.01 -7.18 5.83
C ASN A 85 10.40 -8.65 6.02
N TYR A 86 11.07 -8.97 7.12
CA TYR A 86 11.50 -10.34 7.47
C TYR A 86 12.35 -11.05 6.40
N THR A 87 13.13 -10.31 5.63
CA THR A 87 14.06 -10.82 4.61
C THR A 87 15.53 -10.59 4.99
N ASN A 88 15.80 -10.19 6.24
CA ASN A 88 17.16 -9.97 6.73
C ASN A 88 17.98 -11.26 6.76
N CYS A 89 19.31 -11.13 6.72
CA CYS A 89 20.20 -12.27 6.80
C CYS A 89 20.21 -12.85 8.23
N THR A 90 19.90 -14.14 8.35
CA THR A 90 19.95 -14.90 9.60
C THR A 90 21.04 -15.97 9.56
N CYS A 91 22.14 -15.76 8.80
CA CYS A 91 23.32 -16.62 8.93
C CYS A 91 23.92 -16.49 10.33
N ASP A 92 24.70 -17.47 10.79
CA ASP A 92 25.20 -17.55 12.17
C ASP A 92 25.89 -16.25 12.64
N VAL A 93 26.66 -15.60 11.76
CA VAL A 93 27.38 -14.37 12.11
C VAL A 93 26.45 -13.15 12.20
N CYS A 94 25.56 -12.94 11.22
CA CYS A 94 24.58 -11.86 11.28
C CYS A 94 23.63 -12.03 12.48
N LYS A 95 23.16 -13.26 12.69
CA LYS A 95 22.32 -13.61 13.83
C LYS A 95 23.03 -13.36 15.16
N ALA A 96 24.30 -13.72 15.30
CA ALA A 96 25.06 -13.47 16.53
C ALA A 96 25.19 -11.98 16.84
N ILE A 97 25.37 -11.13 15.82
CA ILE A 97 25.37 -9.67 15.99
C ILE A 97 24.00 -9.20 16.45
N ASP A 98 22.94 -9.52 15.71
CA ASP A 98 21.60 -9.03 16.01
C ASP A 98 21.06 -9.55 17.37
N ASP A 99 21.35 -10.80 17.74
CA ASP A 99 20.99 -11.38 19.03
C ASP A 99 21.71 -10.67 20.19
N ARG A 100 23.00 -10.32 20.02
CA ARG A 100 23.78 -9.55 21.00
C ARG A 100 23.19 -8.15 21.17
N GLU A 101 22.84 -7.50 20.06
CA GLU A 101 22.29 -6.15 20.06
C GLU A 101 20.82 -6.10 20.49
N GLY A 102 20.11 -7.24 20.47
CA GLY A 102 18.68 -7.32 20.75
C GLY A 102 17.80 -6.63 19.69
N ALA A 103 18.37 -6.30 18.52
CA ALA A 103 17.71 -5.62 17.43
C ALA A 103 18.40 -5.95 16.09
N LEU A 104 17.60 -6.10 15.02
CA LEU A 104 18.10 -6.42 13.67
C LEU A 104 18.85 -5.26 13.00
N SER A 105 18.76 -4.06 13.56
CA SER A 105 19.59 -2.91 13.18
C SER A 105 21.07 -3.10 13.58
N GLY A 106 21.39 -4.05 14.47
CA GLY A 106 22.76 -4.29 14.94
C GLY A 106 23.74 -4.58 13.81
N SER A 107 23.39 -5.50 12.91
CA SER A 107 24.18 -5.85 11.73
C SER A 107 24.33 -4.67 10.75
N ILE A 108 23.27 -3.88 10.56
CA ILE A 108 23.27 -2.66 9.73
C ILE A 108 24.24 -1.63 10.30
N ILE A 109 24.09 -1.23 11.56
CA ILE A 109 24.96 -0.22 12.18
C ILE A 109 26.41 -0.69 12.23
N THR A 110 26.65 -1.99 12.45
CA THR A 110 28.00 -2.56 12.38
C THR A 110 28.63 -2.40 10.99
N PHE A 111 27.86 -2.65 9.92
CA PHE A 111 28.33 -2.47 8.54
C PHE A 111 28.58 -0.99 8.22
N LEU A 112 27.64 -0.12 8.59
CA LEU A 112 27.71 1.32 8.35
C LEU A 112 28.87 1.98 9.09
N ASN A 113 29.13 1.60 10.34
CA ASN A 113 30.27 2.11 11.10
C ASN A 113 31.62 1.79 10.42
N ARG A 114 31.73 0.64 9.74
CA ARG A 114 32.94 0.30 8.97
C ARG A 114 33.10 1.21 7.75
N LEU A 115 32.00 1.53 7.05
CA LEU A 115 32.03 2.49 5.93
C LEU A 115 32.37 3.90 6.42
N ALA A 116 31.69 4.36 7.47
CA ALA A 116 31.92 5.64 8.13
C ALA A 116 33.36 5.82 8.61
N THR A 117 34.00 4.75 9.12
CA THR A 117 35.43 4.77 9.49
C THR A 117 36.33 4.88 8.26
N ARG A 118 35.99 4.20 7.15
CA ARG A 118 36.78 4.22 5.92
C ARG A 118 36.68 5.54 5.16
N PHE A 119 35.54 6.21 5.26
CA PHE A 119 35.25 7.48 4.60
C PHE A 119 34.81 8.53 5.65
N PRO A 120 35.74 9.01 6.50
CA PRO A 120 35.42 9.91 7.62
C PRO A 120 34.93 11.30 7.19
N ASP A 121 35.16 11.68 5.93
CA ASP A 121 34.72 12.93 5.31
C ASP A 121 33.37 12.80 4.57
N LYS A 122 32.70 11.64 4.70
CA LYS A 122 31.40 11.33 4.08
C LYS A 122 30.39 10.93 5.13
N GLU A 123 29.12 11.22 4.86
CA GLU A 123 27.99 10.83 5.69
C GLU A 123 27.19 9.70 5.04
N PHE A 124 26.82 8.71 5.86
CA PHE A 124 26.03 7.57 5.41
C PHE A 124 24.69 7.55 6.10
N SER A 125 23.61 7.78 5.34
CA SER A 125 22.25 7.58 5.84
C SER A 125 21.87 6.10 5.76
N THR A 126 21.12 5.60 6.73
CA THR A 126 20.54 4.26 6.68
C THR A 126 19.14 4.24 7.29
N LEU A 127 18.32 3.27 6.87
CA LEU A 127 16.94 3.16 7.33
C LEU A 127 16.88 2.46 8.69
N ALA A 128 16.12 3.04 9.62
CA ALA A 128 15.49 2.36 10.75
C ALA A 128 14.00 2.20 10.38
N TYR A 129 13.71 1.13 9.65
CA TYR A 129 12.48 0.92 8.90
C TYR A 129 12.06 -0.55 8.97
N LEU A 130 10.77 -0.83 9.17
CA LEU A 130 10.23 -2.18 9.30
C LEU A 130 11.06 -3.00 10.32
N TYR A 131 11.73 -4.06 9.86
CA TYR A 131 12.50 -4.96 10.72
C TYR A 131 13.70 -4.30 11.43
N THR A 132 14.19 -3.14 10.98
CA THR A 132 15.31 -2.39 11.61
C THR A 132 14.89 -1.19 12.42
N MET A 133 13.58 -0.97 12.62
CA MET A 133 13.07 0.21 13.34
C MET A 133 13.70 0.37 14.73
N ASN A 134 13.92 -0.72 15.46
CA ASN A 134 14.43 -0.66 16.82
C ASN A 134 15.96 -0.43 16.87
N PRO A 135 16.47 0.42 17.79
CA PRO A 135 17.90 0.65 17.96
C PRO A 135 18.64 -0.56 18.56
N PRO A 136 19.92 -0.74 18.21
CA PRO A 136 20.76 -1.75 18.85
C PRO A 136 21.15 -1.33 20.28
N LYS A 137 21.40 -2.33 21.15
CA LYS A 137 21.67 -2.10 22.57
C LYS A 137 23.09 -1.64 22.89
N HIS A 138 24.10 -2.09 22.15
CA HIS A 138 25.51 -1.91 22.48
C HIS A 138 26.28 -1.14 21.41
N VAL A 139 26.12 -1.47 20.13
CA VAL A 139 26.73 -0.72 19.04
C VAL A 139 26.06 0.64 18.90
N LYS A 140 26.83 1.71 18.71
CA LYS A 140 26.32 3.06 18.48
C LYS A 140 26.69 3.51 17.08
N PRO A 141 25.81 4.22 16.35
CA PRO A 141 26.18 4.87 15.09
C PRO A 141 27.35 5.83 15.31
N LEU A 142 28.32 5.84 14.38
CA LEU A 142 29.35 6.88 14.36
C LEU A 142 28.74 8.26 13.99
N PRO A 143 29.40 9.39 14.30
CA PRO A 143 28.83 10.73 14.07
C PRO A 143 28.39 11.00 12.62
N ASN A 144 29.06 10.39 11.65
CA ASN A 144 28.74 10.46 10.22
C ASN A 144 27.86 9.30 9.73
N VAL A 145 27.11 8.65 10.63
CA VAL A 145 26.03 7.71 10.31
C VAL A 145 24.70 8.35 10.70
N ASN A 146 23.88 8.67 9.70
CA ASN A 146 22.55 9.24 9.86
C ASN A 146 21.49 8.14 9.94
N ILE A 147 20.59 8.24 10.91
CA ILE A 147 19.51 7.28 11.11
C ILE A 147 18.21 7.87 10.56
N MET A 148 17.74 7.32 9.44
CA MET A 148 16.44 7.64 8.88
C MET A 148 15.36 6.76 9.51
N LEU A 149 14.71 7.28 10.54
CA LEU A 149 13.65 6.60 11.28
C LEU A 149 12.29 6.84 10.64
N CYS A 150 11.57 5.76 10.34
CA CYS A 150 10.34 5.77 9.56
C CYS A 150 9.13 5.35 10.40
N ASP A 151 8.04 6.13 10.39
CA ASP A 151 6.82 5.84 11.15
C ASP A 151 5.76 5.05 10.33
N ILE A 152 6.18 4.33 9.30
CA ILE A 152 5.29 3.70 8.31
C ILE A 152 4.19 2.85 8.97
N ASP A 153 4.54 2.03 9.97
CA ASP A 153 3.67 1.10 10.70
C ASP A 153 2.69 1.76 11.69
N CYS A 154 2.69 3.10 11.80
CA CYS A 154 1.84 3.81 12.76
C CYS A 154 0.41 4.04 12.25
N ASP A 155 -0.59 3.79 13.09
CA ASP A 155 -1.94 4.31 12.89
C ASP A 155 -2.01 5.82 13.23
N ARG A 156 -2.92 6.56 12.60
CA ARG A 156 -2.92 8.05 12.53
C ARG A 156 -4.22 8.72 12.97
N GLU A 157 -5.12 7.99 13.63
CA GLU A 157 -6.35 8.54 14.21
C GLU A 157 -6.11 9.40 15.45
N VAL A 158 -4.98 9.18 16.13
CA VAL A 158 -4.51 9.90 17.32
C VAL A 158 -3.01 10.11 17.24
N THR A 159 -2.44 10.88 18.18
CA THR A 159 -1.00 11.16 18.18
C THR A 159 -0.18 9.87 18.39
N LEU A 160 1.09 9.90 18.00
CA LEU A 160 2.00 8.77 18.17
C LEU A 160 2.15 8.32 19.64
N THR A 161 1.75 9.16 20.61
CA THR A 161 1.84 8.82 22.03
C THR A 161 0.64 8.05 22.58
N GLU A 162 -0.42 7.89 21.79
CA GLU A 162 -1.73 7.40 22.27
C GLU A 162 -2.02 5.96 21.86
N ASN A 163 -1.90 5.63 20.57
CA ASN A 163 -2.18 4.30 20.05
C ASN A 163 -0.99 3.33 20.19
N ALA A 164 -1.25 2.03 19.98
CA ALA A 164 -0.28 0.98 20.23
C ALA A 164 0.92 1.02 19.27
N SER A 165 0.67 1.21 17.97
CA SER A 165 1.71 1.31 16.94
C SER A 165 2.58 2.55 17.14
N GLY A 166 1.96 3.70 17.44
CA GLY A 166 2.67 4.93 17.71
C GLY A 166 3.59 4.79 18.92
N LYS A 167 3.12 4.19 20.03
CA LYS A 167 3.94 3.94 21.22
C LYS A 167 5.17 3.08 20.92
N GLN A 168 5.08 2.13 19.98
CA GLN A 168 6.24 1.35 19.54
C GLN A 168 7.26 2.24 18.82
N PHE A 169 6.80 3.11 17.91
CA PHE A 169 7.64 4.09 17.24
C PHE A 169 8.27 5.07 18.23
N VAL A 170 7.52 5.62 19.19
CA VAL A 170 8.05 6.55 20.20
C VAL A 170 9.16 5.89 21.00
N LYS A 171 8.98 4.63 21.41
CA LYS A 171 10.03 3.87 22.10
C LYS A 171 11.29 3.70 21.24
N ALA A 172 11.13 3.44 19.94
CA ALA A 172 12.27 3.35 19.02
C ALA A 172 12.97 4.71 18.88
N MET A 173 12.21 5.79 18.70
CA MET A 173 12.72 7.16 18.61
C MET A 173 13.50 7.59 19.87
N GLU A 174 12.93 7.37 21.06
CA GLU A 174 13.61 7.63 22.34
C GLU A 174 14.90 6.81 22.44
N GLY A 175 14.87 5.53 22.05
CA GLY A 175 16.05 4.68 22.08
C GLY A 175 17.15 5.11 21.09
N TRP A 176 16.80 5.55 19.88
CA TRP A 176 17.76 6.11 18.92
C TRP A 176 18.36 7.42 19.42
N SER A 177 17.53 8.34 19.94
CA SER A 177 17.99 9.63 20.47
C SER A 177 18.93 9.49 21.68
N ALA A 178 18.89 8.36 22.38
CA ALA A 178 19.81 8.07 23.48
C ALA A 178 21.23 7.68 23.02
N ILE A 179 21.42 7.34 21.74
CA ILE A 179 22.69 6.84 21.21
C ILE A 179 23.25 7.63 20.02
N THR A 180 22.47 8.54 19.43
CA THR A 180 22.91 9.44 18.36
C THR A 180 22.07 10.72 18.33
N ASP A 181 22.66 11.81 17.86
CA ASP A 181 21.98 13.08 17.57
C ASP A 181 21.76 13.29 16.05
N ASN A 182 22.21 12.35 15.20
CA ASN A 182 22.07 12.42 13.75
C ASN A 182 20.84 11.62 13.28
N ILE A 183 19.65 12.17 13.55
CA ILE A 183 18.36 11.54 13.24
C ILE A 183 17.61 12.31 12.15
N PHE A 184 17.19 11.56 11.14
CA PHE A 184 16.28 11.98 10.07
C PHE A 184 14.95 11.26 10.25
N VAL A 185 13.85 11.99 10.41
CA VAL A 185 12.51 11.38 10.39
C VAL A 185 11.95 11.35 8.96
N TRP A 186 11.51 10.17 8.52
CA TRP A 186 10.59 10.01 7.40
C TRP A 186 9.19 9.75 7.97
N ASP A 187 8.35 10.78 7.90
CA ASP A 187 6.97 10.79 8.40
C ASP A 187 5.99 10.51 7.25
N TYR A 188 5.03 9.61 7.44
CA TYR A 188 3.99 9.33 6.45
C TYR A 188 2.66 9.94 6.91
N GLY A 189 1.89 10.51 5.98
CA GLY A 189 0.59 11.10 6.33
C GLY A 189 -0.41 11.14 5.18
N ILE A 190 -0.33 10.14 4.29
CA ILE A 190 -1.27 9.89 3.19
C ILE A 190 -1.66 8.42 3.13
N ASN A 191 -2.77 8.15 2.43
CA ASN A 191 -3.16 6.80 2.04
C ASN A 191 -2.57 6.43 0.68
N PHE A 192 -1.61 5.50 0.65
CA PHE A 192 -0.91 5.01 -0.53
C PHE A 192 -1.76 4.11 -1.44
N ASP A 193 -2.74 3.40 -0.86
CA ASP A 193 -3.72 2.64 -1.62
C ASP A 193 -4.75 3.56 -2.29
N ASN A 194 -5.03 4.73 -1.70
CA ASN A 194 -6.07 5.64 -2.15
C ASN A 194 -5.74 7.12 -1.86
N TYR A 195 -5.00 7.78 -2.76
CA TYR A 195 -4.73 9.23 -2.66
C TYR A 195 -6.01 10.07 -2.72
N LEU A 196 -7.04 9.59 -3.42
CA LEU A 196 -8.38 10.21 -3.46
C LEU A 196 -9.31 9.62 -2.38
N ALA A 197 -8.81 9.28 -1.20
CA ALA A 197 -9.66 8.98 -0.05
C ALA A 197 -9.43 10.04 1.05
N PRO A 198 -10.48 10.41 1.82
CA PRO A 198 -10.30 11.29 2.97
C PRO A 198 -9.33 10.69 4.00
N PHE A 199 -8.41 11.50 4.53
CA PHE A 199 -7.37 11.03 5.45
C PHE A 199 -7.19 12.00 6.64
N PRO A 200 -8.19 12.15 7.53
CA PRO A 200 -8.31 13.31 8.42
C PRO A 200 -7.38 13.25 9.64
N ASN A 201 -6.10 13.57 9.43
CA ASN A 201 -5.03 13.53 10.45
C ASN A 201 -4.36 14.90 10.68
N PHE A 202 -5.03 16.02 10.41
CA PHE A 202 -4.44 17.34 10.66
C PHE A 202 -4.15 17.61 12.13
N HIS A 203 -4.96 17.04 13.04
CA HIS A 203 -4.88 17.27 14.48
C HIS A 203 -3.63 16.68 15.13
N ILE A 204 -2.99 15.68 14.52
CA ILE A 204 -1.81 15.02 15.10
C ILE A 204 -0.48 15.68 14.67
N LEU A 205 -0.49 16.47 13.58
CA LEU A 205 0.74 16.95 12.93
C LEU A 205 1.64 17.75 13.88
N GLN A 206 1.08 18.66 14.65
CA GLN A 206 1.85 19.52 15.55
C GLN A 206 2.52 18.72 16.66
N ASP A 207 1.78 17.84 17.32
CA ASP A 207 2.29 17.07 18.45
C ASP A 207 3.33 16.04 18.00
N ASN A 208 3.14 15.44 16.82
CA ASN A 208 4.16 14.57 16.21
C ASN A 208 5.44 15.35 15.88
N ILE A 209 5.35 16.53 15.26
CA ILE A 209 6.55 17.34 14.94
C ILE A 209 7.27 17.82 16.21
N ARG A 210 6.52 18.20 17.27
CA ARG A 210 7.10 18.51 18.59
C ARG A 210 7.83 17.30 19.17
N LEU A 211 7.25 16.12 19.06
CA LEU A 211 7.85 14.87 19.51
C LEU A 211 9.16 14.58 18.76
N PHE A 212 9.18 14.77 17.44
CA PHE A 212 10.38 14.57 16.63
C PHE A 212 11.51 15.53 17.07
N LYS A 213 11.19 16.82 17.21
CA LYS A 213 12.14 17.83 17.69
C LYS A 213 12.66 17.52 19.11
N LYS A 214 11.78 17.08 20.02
CA LYS A 214 12.13 16.70 21.38
C LYS A 214 13.15 15.55 21.41
N ASN A 215 13.08 14.63 20.46
CA ASN A 215 13.98 13.48 20.34
C ASN A 215 15.08 13.69 19.29
N HIS A 216 15.55 14.93 19.15
CA HIS A 216 16.76 15.29 18.42
C HIS A 216 16.69 15.05 16.89
N ALA A 217 15.49 14.88 16.32
CA ALA A 217 15.35 14.87 14.86
C ALA A 217 15.70 16.26 14.29
N THR A 218 16.74 16.32 13.47
CA THR A 218 17.23 17.56 12.82
C THR A 218 16.92 17.62 11.34
N MET A 219 16.50 16.49 10.75
CA MET A 219 16.00 16.39 9.39
C MET A 219 14.61 15.75 9.40
N HIS A 220 13.70 16.25 8.55
CA HIS A 220 12.33 15.75 8.45
C HIS A 220 11.86 15.76 7.00
N PHE A 221 11.40 14.60 6.54
CA PHE A 221 10.75 14.40 5.25
C PHE A 221 9.35 13.88 5.52
N SER A 222 8.35 14.64 5.09
CA SER A 222 6.94 14.33 5.37
C SER A 222 6.23 13.99 4.07
N GLN A 223 5.86 12.72 3.92
CA GLN A 223 5.17 12.20 2.75
C GLN A 223 3.65 12.33 2.95
N ILE A 224 3.17 13.55 2.69
CA ILE A 224 1.81 14.02 3.07
C ILE A 224 0.97 14.55 1.91
N ALA A 225 1.54 14.66 0.70
CA ALA A 225 0.85 15.18 -0.47
C ALA A 225 1.35 14.46 -1.74
N GLY A 226 0.79 13.27 -2.01
CA GLY A 226 1.33 12.37 -3.04
C GLY A 226 0.87 12.67 -4.48
N SER A 227 -0.24 13.40 -4.67
CA SER A 227 -0.87 13.57 -5.98
C SER A 227 -1.80 14.79 -6.02
N ARG A 228 -1.86 15.45 -7.18
CA ARG A 228 -2.85 16.53 -7.42
C ARG A 228 -4.26 15.94 -7.34
N GLY A 229 -5.13 16.58 -6.55
CA GLY A 229 -6.49 16.08 -6.28
C GLY A 229 -6.60 15.23 -5.02
N GLY A 230 -5.47 14.83 -4.42
CA GLY A 230 -5.47 14.16 -3.12
C GLY A 230 -6.03 15.02 -2.00
N ASP A 231 -6.48 14.37 -0.93
CA ASP A 231 -7.19 14.99 0.19
C ASP A 231 -6.45 16.20 0.77
N PHE A 232 -6.95 17.41 0.48
CA PHE A 232 -6.38 18.69 0.96
C PHE A 232 -4.85 18.80 0.81
N ALA A 233 -4.28 18.29 -0.29
CA ALA A 233 -2.84 18.21 -0.51
C ALA A 233 -2.11 19.55 -0.30
N GLU A 234 -2.67 20.67 -0.77
CA GLU A 234 -2.08 21.99 -0.62
C GLU A 234 -2.11 22.50 0.83
N LEU A 235 -3.19 22.22 1.58
CA LEU A 235 -3.29 22.57 3.00
C LEU A 235 -2.32 21.74 3.85
N ARG A 236 -2.17 20.44 3.55
CA ARG A 236 -1.19 19.56 4.20
C ARG A 236 0.23 20.09 4.05
N ALA A 237 0.64 20.36 2.80
CA ALA A 237 1.94 20.93 2.51
C ALA A 237 2.14 22.27 3.27
N TYR A 238 1.16 23.16 3.22
CA TYR A 238 1.22 24.43 3.94
C TYR A 238 1.41 24.25 5.46
N LEU A 239 0.57 23.44 6.11
CA LEU A 239 0.61 23.24 7.56
C LEU A 239 1.93 22.61 8.01
N VAL A 240 2.39 21.56 7.33
CA VAL A 240 3.64 20.89 7.71
C VAL A 240 4.84 21.80 7.45
N SER A 241 4.90 22.55 6.35
CA SER A 241 5.96 23.54 6.14
C SER A 241 5.98 24.61 7.25
N LYS A 242 4.82 25.08 7.71
CA LYS A 242 4.74 26.06 8.81
C LYS A 242 5.16 25.46 10.16
N LEU A 243 4.79 24.21 10.43
CA LEU A 243 5.11 23.54 11.68
C LEU A 243 6.58 23.08 11.75
N MET A 244 7.17 22.68 10.63
CA MET A 244 8.62 22.44 10.55
C MET A 244 9.42 23.71 10.82
N TRP A 245 8.91 24.87 10.41
CA TRP A 245 9.52 26.17 10.75
C TRP A 245 9.31 26.56 12.21
N ASN A 246 8.08 26.42 12.73
CA ASN A 246 7.74 26.71 14.11
C ASN A 246 6.69 25.73 14.64
N PRO A 247 7.09 24.71 15.45
CA PRO A 247 6.16 23.73 15.98
C PRO A 247 5.23 24.29 17.05
N GLU A 248 5.44 25.52 17.52
CA GLU A 248 4.59 26.20 18.51
C GLU A 248 3.54 27.12 17.87
N ALA A 249 3.46 27.16 16.54
CA ALA A 249 2.46 27.97 15.85
C ALA A 249 1.03 27.47 16.14
N ASN A 250 0.04 28.38 16.20
CA ASN A 250 -1.35 27.97 16.37
C ASN A 250 -1.88 27.34 15.06
N VAL A 251 -2.08 26.02 15.09
CA VAL A 251 -2.52 25.23 13.91
C VAL A 251 -3.87 25.69 13.38
N ASP A 252 -4.82 25.99 14.28
CA ASP A 252 -6.17 26.41 13.88
C ASP A 252 -6.13 27.75 13.13
N SER A 253 -5.39 28.72 13.66
CA SER A 253 -5.16 30.01 13.00
C SER A 253 -4.48 29.84 11.64
N LEU A 254 -3.49 28.95 11.52
CA LEU A 254 -2.82 28.66 10.25
C LEU A 254 -3.78 28.02 9.23
N MET A 255 -4.59 27.06 9.67
CA MET A 255 -5.59 26.41 8.83
C MET A 255 -6.64 27.42 8.35
N GLN A 256 -7.21 28.21 9.26
CA GLN A 256 -8.17 29.26 8.94
C GLN A 256 -7.58 30.29 7.97
N HIS A 257 -6.33 30.71 8.18
CA HIS A 257 -5.64 31.64 7.28
C HIS A 257 -5.51 31.05 5.87
N PHE A 258 -5.06 29.80 5.75
CA PHE A 258 -4.95 29.12 4.46
C PHE A 258 -6.32 28.97 3.80
N LEU A 259 -7.34 28.52 4.54
CA LEU A 259 -8.67 28.28 3.99
C LEU A 259 -9.28 29.56 3.43
N HIS A 260 -9.21 30.68 4.15
CA HIS A 260 -9.70 31.97 3.65
C HIS A 260 -8.92 32.46 2.43
N GLY A 261 -7.59 32.36 2.44
CA GLY A 261 -6.76 32.83 1.32
C GLY A 261 -6.88 31.95 0.07
N TYR A 262 -7.02 30.64 0.25
CA TYR A 262 -7.00 29.67 -0.84
C TYR A 262 -8.41 29.35 -1.38
N TYR A 263 -9.43 29.33 -0.53
CA TYR A 263 -10.81 28.99 -0.92
C TYR A 263 -11.81 30.15 -0.82
N GLY A 264 -11.43 31.32 -0.29
CA GLY A 264 -12.33 32.48 -0.17
C GLY A 264 -13.52 32.20 0.75
N GLU A 265 -14.72 32.61 0.34
CA GLU A 265 -15.97 32.47 1.12
C GLU A 265 -16.41 31.01 1.35
N ALA A 266 -15.77 30.03 0.70
CA ALA A 266 -15.97 28.61 0.98
C ALA A 266 -15.29 28.15 2.29
N ALA A 267 -14.33 28.92 2.81
CA ALA A 267 -13.53 28.59 3.98
C ALA A 267 -14.31 28.08 5.21
N PRO A 268 -15.37 28.76 5.70
CA PRO A 268 -16.08 28.30 6.90
C PRO A 268 -16.74 26.92 6.72
N TYR A 269 -17.19 26.58 5.51
CA TYR A 269 -17.82 25.29 5.22
C TYR A 269 -16.80 24.16 5.12
N LEU A 270 -15.65 24.42 4.48
CA LEU A 270 -14.54 23.47 4.41
C LEU A 270 -13.91 23.22 5.79
N TYR A 271 -13.78 24.27 6.61
CA TYR A 271 -13.34 24.13 8.00
C TYR A 271 -14.30 23.24 8.80
N GLN A 272 -15.61 23.46 8.67
CA GLN A 272 -16.61 22.59 9.29
C GLN A 272 -16.52 21.14 8.78
N TYR A 273 -16.31 20.92 7.48
CA TYR A 273 -16.13 19.58 6.93
C TYR A 273 -14.94 18.87 7.58
N ILE A 274 -13.79 19.54 7.64
CA ILE A 274 -12.57 19.00 8.28
C ILE A 274 -12.86 18.63 9.74
N LYS A 275 -13.51 19.51 10.50
CA LYS A 275 -13.78 19.28 11.93
C LYS A 275 -14.81 18.19 12.20
N VAL A 276 -15.87 18.09 11.39
CA VAL A 276 -16.86 17.01 11.53
C VAL A 276 -16.21 15.67 11.18
N MET A 277 -15.39 15.62 10.14
CA MET A 277 -14.71 14.39 9.71
C MET A 277 -13.65 13.93 10.72
N GLU A 278 -12.86 14.87 11.27
CA GLU A 278 -11.92 14.62 12.38
C GLU A 278 -12.65 14.00 13.58
N GLY A 279 -13.73 14.65 14.06
CA GLY A 279 -14.53 14.13 15.17
C GLY A 279 -15.20 12.79 14.86
N ALA A 280 -15.59 12.56 13.60
CA ALA A 280 -16.18 11.30 13.18
C ALA A 280 -15.18 10.13 13.16
N LEU A 281 -13.95 10.35 12.71
CA LEU A 281 -12.88 9.36 12.79
C LEU A 281 -12.61 8.99 14.25
N ILE A 282 -12.30 9.98 15.09
CA ILE A 282 -11.99 9.76 16.51
C ILE A 282 -13.17 9.09 17.22
N GLY A 283 -14.38 9.59 17.01
CA GLY A 283 -15.60 9.07 17.64
C GLY A 283 -16.01 7.68 17.15
N SER A 284 -15.52 7.22 15.99
CA SER A 284 -15.77 5.87 15.50
C SER A 284 -14.92 4.80 16.19
N GLY A 285 -13.77 5.18 16.76
CA GLY A 285 -12.78 4.25 17.31
C GLY A 285 -12.08 3.39 16.26
N GLN A 286 -12.25 3.67 14.96
CA GLN A 286 -11.53 2.98 13.90
C GLN A 286 -10.12 3.55 13.73
N ARG A 287 -9.14 2.67 13.47
CA ARG A 287 -7.77 3.07 13.10
C ARG A 287 -7.76 3.89 11.81
N LEU A 288 -6.78 4.75 11.63
CA LEU A 288 -6.50 5.39 10.34
C LEU A 288 -5.18 4.87 9.78
N TRP A 289 -5.24 4.05 8.74
CA TRP A 289 -4.08 3.37 8.17
C TRP A 289 -3.75 3.84 6.75
N ILE A 290 -2.45 3.88 6.43
CA ILE A 290 -1.93 4.38 5.14
C ILE A 290 -2.19 3.45 3.94
N TYR A 291 -2.80 2.29 4.16
CA TYR A 291 -3.26 1.37 3.10
C TYR A 291 -4.73 0.99 3.31
N ASP A 292 -5.56 1.93 3.79
CA ASP A 292 -6.99 1.71 3.98
C ASP A 292 -7.78 1.81 2.66
N SER A 293 -8.90 1.10 2.59
CA SER A 293 -9.96 1.29 1.60
C SER A 293 -11.04 2.24 2.15
N PRO A 294 -11.70 3.09 1.35
CA PRO A 294 -12.88 3.83 1.82
C PRO A 294 -13.95 2.91 2.45
N VAL A 295 -14.02 1.65 2.01
CA VAL A 295 -14.95 0.64 2.53
C VAL A 295 -14.67 0.30 4.00
N SER A 296 -13.41 0.32 4.46
CA SER A 296 -13.10 0.00 5.88
C SER A 296 -13.69 1.03 6.85
N HIS A 297 -13.99 2.23 6.35
CA HIS A 297 -14.56 3.35 7.09
C HIS A 297 -16.06 3.56 6.87
N LYS A 298 -16.74 2.67 6.11
CA LYS A 298 -18.17 2.83 5.75
C LYS A 298 -19.14 2.81 6.94
N TYR A 299 -18.72 2.26 8.08
CA TYR A 299 -19.48 2.28 9.33
C TYR A 299 -18.95 3.30 10.35
N GLY A 300 -17.79 3.91 10.11
CA GLY A 300 -17.19 4.97 10.93
C GLY A 300 -17.31 6.33 10.27
N MET A 301 -16.18 6.93 9.92
CA MET A 301 -16.12 8.31 9.42
C MET A 301 -16.86 8.53 8.08
N LEU A 302 -17.11 7.48 7.30
CA LEU A 302 -17.82 7.53 6.02
C LEU A 302 -19.24 6.93 6.06
N LYS A 303 -19.87 6.82 7.24
CA LYS A 303 -21.25 6.31 7.30
C LYS A 303 -22.26 7.22 6.57
N PRO A 304 -23.38 6.69 6.05
CA PRO A 304 -24.28 7.42 5.17
C PRO A 304 -24.79 8.78 5.69
N VAL A 305 -25.06 8.87 7.01
CA VAL A 305 -25.52 10.12 7.64
C VAL A 305 -24.44 11.21 7.59
N LEU A 306 -23.18 10.82 7.81
CA LEU A 306 -22.05 11.74 7.77
C LEU A 306 -21.74 12.16 6.33
N MET A 307 -21.73 11.23 5.38
CA MET A 307 -21.55 11.55 3.97
C MET A 307 -22.57 12.56 3.45
N ARG A 308 -23.84 12.46 3.85
CA ARG A 308 -24.84 13.50 3.52
C ARG A 308 -24.44 14.86 4.08
N ARG A 309 -24.05 14.93 5.35
CA ARG A 309 -23.59 16.19 5.96
C ARG A 309 -22.35 16.76 5.25
N TYR A 310 -21.42 15.91 4.84
CA TYR A 310 -20.24 16.32 4.08
C TYR A 310 -20.62 16.90 2.72
N ASN A 311 -21.52 16.25 1.99
CA ASN A 311 -22.03 16.75 0.73
C ASN A 311 -22.75 18.10 0.89
N ASP A 312 -23.61 18.24 1.91
CA ASP A 312 -24.28 19.51 2.21
C ASP A 312 -23.27 20.65 2.44
N LEU A 313 -22.18 20.37 3.17
CA LEU A 313 -21.11 21.35 3.41
C LEU A 313 -20.37 21.73 2.12
N PHE A 314 -20.09 20.74 1.26
CA PHE A 314 -19.48 21.03 -0.05
C PHE A 314 -20.43 21.76 -0.99
N ASP A 315 -21.73 21.48 -0.97
CA ASP A 315 -22.72 22.21 -1.77
C ASP A 315 -22.80 23.68 -1.34
N LEU A 316 -22.78 23.95 -0.02
CA LEU A 316 -22.67 25.31 0.52
C LEU A 316 -21.35 25.98 0.14
N ALA A 317 -20.23 25.25 0.19
CA ALA A 317 -18.91 25.74 -0.19
C ALA A 317 -18.86 26.12 -1.67
N GLU A 318 -19.29 25.23 -2.58
CA GLU A 318 -19.33 25.47 -4.02
C GLU A 318 -20.24 26.67 -4.34
N LYS A 319 -21.41 26.77 -3.71
CA LYS A 319 -22.33 27.90 -3.87
C LYS A 319 -21.73 29.23 -3.40
N ALA A 320 -21.02 29.25 -2.28
CA ALA A 320 -20.44 30.47 -1.71
C ALA A 320 -19.40 31.14 -2.64
N VAL A 321 -18.82 30.37 -3.57
CA VAL A 321 -17.79 30.85 -4.50
C VAL A 321 -18.18 30.62 -5.97
N GLU A 322 -19.46 30.38 -6.27
CA GLU A 322 -19.94 30.03 -7.62
C GLU A 322 -19.58 31.09 -8.68
N ALA A 323 -19.50 32.36 -8.27
CA ALA A 323 -19.13 33.48 -9.13
C ALA A 323 -17.61 33.61 -9.37
N ASN A 324 -16.77 32.85 -8.66
CA ASN A 324 -15.32 32.86 -8.79
C ASN A 324 -14.81 31.48 -9.25
N ASP A 325 -14.57 31.35 -10.55
CA ASP A 325 -14.11 30.11 -11.19
C ASP A 325 -12.87 29.50 -10.53
N THR A 326 -11.91 30.32 -10.08
CA THR A 326 -10.69 29.82 -9.43
C THR A 326 -10.98 29.17 -8.08
N PHE A 327 -11.80 29.82 -7.24
CA PHE A 327 -12.18 29.25 -5.94
C PHE A 327 -13.12 28.05 -6.11
N LEU A 328 -14.09 28.13 -7.03
CA LEU A 328 -14.99 27.02 -7.33
C LEU A 328 -14.22 25.76 -7.72
N LYS A 329 -13.27 25.86 -8.66
CA LYS A 329 -12.42 24.73 -9.07
C LYS A 329 -11.58 24.16 -7.93
N ARG A 330 -11.12 24.98 -7.00
CA ARG A 330 -10.39 24.51 -5.81
C ARG A 330 -11.30 23.72 -4.88
N VAL A 331 -12.52 24.21 -4.61
CA VAL A 331 -13.52 23.50 -3.80
C VAL A 331 -13.91 22.18 -4.45
N GLN A 332 -14.21 22.18 -5.74
CA GLN A 332 -14.59 20.97 -6.49
C GLN A 332 -13.48 19.92 -6.51
N ARG A 333 -12.21 20.35 -6.65
CA ARG A 333 -11.06 19.45 -6.53
C ARG A 333 -10.94 18.87 -5.12
N ALA A 334 -11.13 19.66 -4.07
CA ALA A 334 -11.10 19.18 -2.69
C ALA A 334 -12.24 18.21 -2.33
N ARG A 335 -13.32 18.18 -3.14
CA ARG A 335 -14.44 17.23 -2.99
C ARG A 335 -14.18 15.86 -3.61
N LEU A 336 -13.21 15.72 -4.51
CA LEU A 336 -12.90 14.46 -5.20
C LEU A 336 -12.75 13.27 -4.24
N PRO A 337 -12.07 13.38 -3.08
CA PRO A 337 -11.91 12.25 -2.18
C PRO A 337 -13.24 11.71 -1.64
N LEU A 338 -14.19 12.61 -1.36
CA LEU A 338 -15.52 12.22 -0.94
C LEU A 338 -16.23 11.48 -2.07
N GLN A 339 -16.24 12.03 -3.30
CA GLN A 339 -16.89 11.43 -4.47
C GLN A 339 -16.36 10.03 -4.79
N TYR A 340 -15.03 9.85 -4.76
CA TYR A 340 -14.40 8.55 -4.93
C TYR A 340 -14.86 7.56 -3.86
N SER A 341 -14.90 8.00 -2.60
CA SER A 341 -15.34 7.17 -1.48
C SER A 341 -16.80 6.73 -1.60
N GLU A 342 -17.69 7.58 -2.13
CA GLU A 342 -19.08 7.20 -2.38
C GLU A 342 -19.19 6.06 -3.40
N LEU A 343 -18.39 6.10 -4.47
CA LEU A 343 -18.34 5.05 -5.49
C LEU A 343 -17.78 3.74 -4.91
N GLU A 344 -16.67 3.82 -4.17
CA GLU A 344 -16.07 2.64 -3.53
C GLU A 344 -16.99 1.98 -2.49
N ILE A 345 -17.80 2.76 -1.77
CA ILE A 345 -18.80 2.18 -0.86
C ILE A 345 -19.98 1.60 -1.66
N ALA A 346 -20.51 2.33 -2.64
CA ALA A 346 -21.66 1.92 -3.44
C ALA A 346 -21.44 0.60 -4.20
N ARG A 347 -20.21 0.31 -4.65
CA ARG A 347 -19.93 -0.97 -5.32
C ARG A 347 -20.14 -2.18 -4.42
N THR A 348 -20.01 -2.02 -3.09
CA THR A 348 -20.15 -3.09 -2.09
C THR A 348 -21.60 -3.35 -1.65
N GLU A 349 -22.54 -2.52 -2.09
CA GLU A 349 -23.95 -2.64 -1.71
C GLU A 349 -24.70 -3.62 -2.62
N THR A 350 -25.55 -4.47 -2.05
CA THR A 350 -26.37 -5.43 -2.83
C THR A 350 -27.54 -4.76 -3.54
N VAL A 351 -28.07 -3.68 -2.95
CA VAL A 351 -29.14 -2.86 -3.52
C VAL A 351 -28.53 -1.55 -3.99
N LYS A 352 -28.49 -1.35 -5.31
CA LYS A 352 -27.85 -0.21 -5.96
C LYS A 352 -28.88 0.68 -6.65
N ASP A 353 -28.81 1.99 -6.39
CA ASP A 353 -29.45 2.99 -7.26
C ASP A 353 -28.50 3.27 -8.43
N LEU A 354 -28.71 2.55 -9.53
CA LEU A 354 -27.83 2.59 -10.69
C LEU A 354 -27.83 3.96 -11.39
N ALA A 355 -28.95 4.68 -11.35
CA ALA A 355 -29.04 6.00 -11.96
C ALA A 355 -28.24 7.03 -11.15
N ASP A 356 -28.31 6.96 -9.82
CA ASP A 356 -27.49 7.79 -8.95
C ASP A 356 -26.00 7.46 -9.08
N ILE A 357 -25.63 6.18 -9.12
CA ILE A 357 -24.24 5.74 -9.30
C ILE A 357 -23.69 6.22 -10.64
N ASP A 358 -24.42 6.07 -11.74
CA ASP A 358 -23.97 6.51 -13.07
C ASP A 358 -23.77 8.03 -13.13
N LYS A 359 -24.66 8.80 -12.49
CA LYS A 359 -24.52 10.25 -12.34
C LYS A 359 -23.26 10.62 -11.54
N LYS A 360 -23.03 9.98 -10.39
CA LYS A 360 -21.85 10.22 -9.55
C LYS A 360 -20.55 9.85 -10.28
N LEU A 361 -20.55 8.71 -10.97
CA LEU A 361 -19.40 8.23 -11.73
C LEU A 361 -19.07 9.16 -12.88
N THR A 362 -20.07 9.63 -13.62
CA THR A 362 -19.90 10.59 -14.71
C THR A 362 -19.33 11.92 -14.20
N LEU A 363 -19.90 12.46 -13.10
CA LEU A 363 -19.38 13.70 -12.49
C LEU A 363 -17.95 13.53 -11.99
N PHE A 364 -17.63 12.39 -11.36
CA PHE A 364 -16.28 12.10 -10.90
C PHE A 364 -15.31 12.06 -12.09
N GLU A 365 -15.66 11.34 -13.16
CA GLU A 365 -14.88 11.24 -14.39
C GLU A 365 -14.61 12.62 -15.03
N GLU A 366 -15.63 13.47 -15.13
CA GLU A 366 -15.51 14.84 -15.63
C GLU A 366 -14.50 15.65 -14.81
N ARG A 367 -14.61 15.60 -13.48
CA ARG A 367 -13.74 16.37 -12.58
C ARG A 367 -12.29 15.86 -12.58
N VAL A 368 -12.06 14.55 -12.60
CA VAL A 368 -10.68 14.03 -12.66
C VAL A 368 -9.99 14.39 -13.98
N LYS A 369 -10.75 14.46 -15.09
CA LYS A 369 -10.26 14.99 -16.39
C LYS A 369 -9.96 16.47 -16.29
N GLU A 370 -10.90 17.28 -15.81
CA GLU A 370 -10.75 18.73 -15.68
C GLU A 370 -9.51 19.10 -14.85
N PHE A 371 -9.32 18.42 -13.71
CA PHE A 371 -8.22 18.72 -12.80
C PHE A 371 -6.92 18.00 -13.13
N ASN A 372 -6.88 17.20 -14.20
CA ASN A 372 -5.72 16.40 -14.61
C ASN A 372 -5.17 15.58 -13.44
N VAL A 373 -6.04 14.83 -12.75
CA VAL A 373 -5.64 13.99 -11.63
C VAL A 373 -4.79 12.83 -12.16
N PRO A 374 -3.51 12.72 -11.76
CA PRO A 374 -2.59 11.81 -12.43
C PRO A 374 -2.80 10.35 -12.03
N THR A 375 -3.14 10.10 -10.76
CA THR A 375 -3.29 8.74 -10.24
C THR A 375 -4.15 8.69 -8.98
N LEU A 376 -4.79 7.54 -8.79
CA LEU A 376 -5.52 7.16 -7.58
C LEU A 376 -4.61 6.68 -6.44
N ASN A 377 -3.41 6.17 -6.73
CA ASN A 377 -2.59 5.47 -5.75
C ASN A 377 -1.10 5.47 -6.12
N GLU A 378 -0.24 4.93 -5.25
CA GLU A 378 1.21 4.91 -5.50
C GLU A 378 1.65 4.03 -6.67
N ARG A 379 0.79 3.12 -7.14
CA ARG A 379 1.05 2.22 -8.26
C ARG A 379 0.67 2.80 -9.62
N SER A 380 0.34 4.10 -9.66
CA SER A 380 0.01 4.80 -10.90
C SER A 380 -1.24 4.26 -11.61
N ASN A 381 -2.21 3.74 -10.85
CA ASN A 381 -3.54 3.42 -11.40
C ASN A 381 -4.27 4.72 -11.80
N SER A 382 -4.84 4.74 -13.01
CA SER A 382 -5.49 5.94 -13.57
C SER A 382 -6.92 6.10 -13.04
N PRO A 383 -7.35 7.33 -12.64
CA PRO A 383 -8.74 7.59 -12.28
C PRO A 383 -9.70 7.46 -13.48
N ILE A 384 -9.21 7.62 -14.71
CA ILE A 384 -10.02 7.42 -15.93
C ILE A 384 -10.25 5.94 -16.19
N GLU A 385 -9.18 5.14 -16.13
CA GLU A 385 -9.27 3.68 -16.28
C GLU A 385 -10.15 3.09 -15.17
N TYR A 386 -10.12 3.67 -13.97
CA TYR A 386 -11.04 3.32 -12.89
C TYR A 386 -12.50 3.55 -13.27
N CYS A 387 -12.86 4.67 -13.89
CA CYS A 387 -14.24 4.94 -14.29
C CYS A 387 -14.72 3.92 -15.35
N ASP A 388 -13.87 3.61 -16.32
CA ASP A 388 -14.16 2.60 -17.34
C ASP A 388 -14.30 1.20 -16.72
N LEU A 389 -13.40 0.84 -15.81
CA LEU A 389 -13.47 -0.40 -15.06
C LEU A 389 -14.75 -0.47 -14.24
N TYR A 390 -15.14 0.62 -13.58
CA TYR A 390 -16.33 0.66 -12.73
C TYR A 390 -17.58 0.35 -13.55
N ARG A 391 -17.72 0.96 -14.74
CA ARG A 391 -18.84 0.68 -15.67
C ARG A 391 -18.84 -0.77 -16.16
N LYS A 392 -17.66 -1.34 -16.41
CA LYS A 392 -17.54 -2.71 -16.93
C LYS A 392 -17.72 -3.78 -15.87
N ARG A 393 -17.27 -3.53 -14.64
CA ARG A 393 -17.16 -4.54 -13.57
C ARG A 393 -18.26 -4.42 -12.52
N TYR A 394 -18.56 -3.20 -12.06
CA TYR A 394 -19.39 -2.99 -10.87
C TYR A 394 -20.84 -2.60 -11.20
N MET A 395 -21.13 -2.26 -12.45
CA MET A 395 -22.48 -2.06 -12.97
C MET A 395 -23.05 -3.39 -13.50
N PRO A 396 -24.38 -3.59 -13.48
CA PRO A 396 -24.98 -4.87 -13.81
C PRO A 396 -24.67 -5.35 -15.22
N GLN A 397 -24.38 -6.66 -15.33
CA GLN A 397 -24.28 -7.36 -16.60
C GLN A 397 -25.66 -7.77 -17.10
N THR A 398 -25.80 -7.89 -18.42
CA THR A 398 -27.07 -8.24 -19.11
C THR A 398 -27.60 -9.62 -18.75
N GLU A 399 -26.73 -10.53 -18.30
CA GLU A 399 -27.04 -11.92 -18.01
C GLU A 399 -26.53 -12.29 -16.61
N ARG A 400 -27.40 -12.91 -15.81
CA ARG A 400 -27.08 -13.30 -14.43
C ARG A 400 -26.39 -14.64 -14.40
N SER A 401 -25.40 -14.79 -13.51
CA SER A 401 -24.76 -16.09 -13.32
C SER A 401 -25.69 -17.12 -12.69
N LEU A 402 -25.63 -18.36 -13.20
CA LEU A 402 -26.28 -19.54 -12.62
C LEU A 402 -25.63 -19.99 -11.30
N ALA A 403 -24.43 -19.49 -11.01
CA ALA A 403 -23.70 -19.74 -9.77
C ALA A 403 -24.21 -18.87 -8.61
N LEU A 404 -24.99 -17.80 -8.85
CA LEU A 404 -25.43 -16.88 -7.82
C LEU A 404 -26.17 -17.62 -6.68
N GLY A 405 -25.62 -17.54 -5.46
CA GLY A 405 -26.13 -18.23 -4.27
C GLY A 405 -25.99 -19.76 -4.28
N ALA A 406 -25.21 -20.32 -5.22
CA ALA A 406 -24.93 -21.75 -5.28
C ALA A 406 -24.09 -22.21 -4.08
N LYS A 407 -24.12 -23.51 -3.79
CA LYS A 407 -23.33 -24.06 -2.69
C LYS A 407 -21.89 -24.27 -3.14
N VAL A 408 -20.95 -23.70 -2.41
CA VAL A 408 -19.50 -23.93 -2.61
C VAL A 408 -18.98 -24.96 -1.61
N SER A 409 -18.24 -25.96 -2.10
CA SER A 409 -17.55 -26.95 -1.28
C SER A 409 -16.05 -26.95 -1.60
N TYR A 410 -15.22 -26.66 -0.59
CA TYR A 410 -13.77 -26.57 -0.76
C TYR A 410 -13.09 -27.94 -0.67
N ILE A 411 -12.27 -28.26 -1.66
CA ILE A 411 -11.35 -29.41 -1.65
C ILE A 411 -10.02 -28.96 -1.00
N ILE A 412 -9.50 -27.82 -1.43
CA ILE A 412 -8.38 -27.12 -0.79
C ILE A 412 -8.90 -25.77 -0.29
N PRO A 413 -9.07 -25.59 1.03
CA PRO A 413 -9.75 -24.41 1.58
C PRO A 413 -8.91 -23.13 1.49
N PRO A 414 -9.55 -21.95 1.52
CA PRO A 414 -8.86 -20.67 1.64
C PRO A 414 -8.00 -20.58 2.91
N THR A 415 -7.04 -19.67 2.94
CA THR A 415 -6.10 -19.54 4.06
C THR A 415 -6.60 -18.53 5.11
N GLY A 416 -6.52 -18.91 6.39
CA GLY A 416 -6.67 -18.00 7.52
C GLY A 416 -8.02 -17.28 7.56
N LYS A 417 -7.99 -15.94 7.63
CA LYS A 417 -9.19 -15.11 7.76
C LYS A 417 -10.14 -15.20 6.55
N TYR A 418 -9.64 -15.63 5.39
CA TYR A 418 -10.45 -15.69 4.16
C TYR A 418 -11.39 -16.90 4.11
N VAL A 419 -11.31 -17.82 5.07
CA VAL A 419 -12.23 -18.96 5.19
C VAL A 419 -13.68 -18.48 5.41
N GLU A 420 -13.87 -17.41 6.19
CA GLU A 420 -15.23 -16.94 6.49
C GLU A 420 -15.88 -16.29 5.26
N ILE A 421 -15.18 -15.37 4.60
CA ILE A 421 -15.68 -14.68 3.39
C ILE A 421 -15.84 -15.65 2.22
N GLY A 422 -15.02 -16.69 2.13
CA GLY A 422 -15.13 -17.75 1.12
C GLY A 422 -16.46 -18.50 1.13
N LYS A 423 -17.21 -18.48 2.24
CA LYS A 423 -18.54 -19.13 2.29
C LYS A 423 -19.54 -18.52 1.31
N THR A 424 -19.38 -17.26 0.93
CA THR A 424 -20.34 -16.54 0.09
C THR A 424 -19.70 -15.84 -1.11
N ALA A 425 -18.50 -15.27 -0.97
CA ALA A 425 -17.95 -14.30 -1.93
C ALA A 425 -17.58 -14.84 -3.32
N LEU A 426 -17.48 -16.16 -3.49
CA LEU A 426 -17.26 -16.73 -4.82
C LEU A 426 -18.55 -16.72 -5.68
N VAL A 427 -19.71 -16.42 -5.11
CA VAL A 427 -21.02 -16.63 -5.74
C VAL A 427 -22.07 -15.60 -5.28
N ASP A 428 -21.66 -14.43 -4.78
CA ASP A 428 -22.59 -13.44 -4.21
C ASP A 428 -22.99 -12.33 -5.19
N GLY A 429 -22.35 -12.26 -6.36
CA GLY A 429 -22.60 -11.26 -7.40
C GLY A 429 -21.91 -9.93 -7.14
N LEU A 430 -21.02 -9.83 -6.13
CA LEU A 430 -20.34 -8.60 -5.72
C LEU A 430 -18.86 -8.66 -6.01
N PHE A 431 -18.48 -8.18 -7.20
CA PHE A 431 -17.09 -8.11 -7.58
C PHE A 431 -16.21 -7.31 -6.61
N GLY A 432 -15.06 -7.89 -6.27
CA GLY A 432 -13.99 -7.32 -5.47
C GLY A 432 -13.38 -6.05 -6.05
N GLY A 433 -12.90 -5.22 -5.12
CA GLY A 433 -12.25 -3.94 -5.37
C GLY A 433 -10.78 -4.06 -5.74
N ALA A 434 -10.12 -2.92 -5.91
CA ALA A 434 -8.66 -2.85 -6.08
C ALA A 434 -7.85 -3.20 -4.83
N THR A 435 -8.52 -3.34 -3.68
CA THR A 435 -7.93 -3.79 -2.41
C THR A 435 -8.39 -5.21 -2.08
N PHE A 436 -7.49 -6.07 -1.62
CA PHE A 436 -7.77 -7.46 -1.24
C PHE A 436 -8.67 -7.64 0.00
N VAL A 437 -9.09 -6.54 0.64
CA VAL A 437 -9.87 -6.54 1.88
C VAL A 437 -11.34 -6.90 1.65
N ASP A 438 -11.88 -6.61 0.46
CA ASP A 438 -13.32 -6.67 0.19
C ASP A 438 -13.64 -7.65 -0.96
N SER A 439 -14.52 -8.62 -0.71
CA SER A 439 -15.00 -9.68 -1.63
C SER A 439 -13.97 -10.70 -2.14
N TRP A 440 -12.69 -10.57 -1.80
CA TRP A 440 -11.65 -11.49 -2.26
C TRP A 440 -11.46 -12.70 -1.33
N VAL A 441 -11.30 -13.89 -1.92
CA VAL A 441 -10.98 -15.15 -1.23
C VAL A 441 -9.54 -15.55 -1.55
N GLY A 442 -8.69 -15.71 -0.53
CA GLY A 442 -7.24 -15.86 -0.69
C GLY A 442 -6.67 -17.22 -0.28
N TRP A 443 -5.65 -17.67 -1.02
CA TRP A 443 -4.81 -18.83 -0.71
C TRP A 443 -3.34 -18.41 -0.67
N GLU A 444 -2.61 -18.84 0.36
CA GLU A 444 -1.19 -18.53 0.55
C GLU A 444 -0.34 -19.79 0.42
N GLY A 445 0.70 -19.74 -0.42
CA GLY A 445 1.71 -20.81 -0.46
C GLY A 445 1.21 -22.18 -0.91
N THR A 446 0.01 -22.26 -1.48
CA THR A 446 -0.68 -23.51 -1.80
C THR A 446 -1.44 -23.39 -3.13
N ASP A 447 -1.99 -24.51 -3.59
CA ASP A 447 -2.96 -24.56 -4.68
C ASP A 447 -4.39 -24.37 -4.13
N GLY A 448 -5.36 -24.09 -4.99
CA GLY A 448 -6.77 -23.95 -4.62
C GLY A 448 -7.65 -24.93 -5.38
N ALA A 449 -8.68 -25.48 -4.74
CA ALA A 449 -9.65 -26.33 -5.42
C ALA A 449 -11.01 -26.30 -4.71
N PHE A 450 -12.08 -26.16 -5.47
CA PHE A 450 -13.45 -26.14 -4.95
C PHE A 450 -14.48 -26.56 -6.00
N ILE A 451 -15.67 -26.91 -5.52
CA ILE A 451 -16.81 -27.35 -6.33
C ILE A 451 -17.98 -26.41 -6.09
N ILE A 452 -18.62 -25.98 -7.17
CA ILE A 452 -19.90 -25.26 -7.17
C ILE A 452 -21.01 -26.25 -7.51
N ASP A 453 -21.95 -26.43 -6.58
CA ASP A 453 -23.18 -27.20 -6.79
C ASP A 453 -24.32 -26.25 -7.18
N LEU A 454 -24.75 -26.34 -8.45
CA LEU A 454 -25.84 -25.53 -9.02
C LEU A 454 -27.23 -25.90 -8.46
N GLY A 455 -27.33 -26.93 -7.62
CA GLY A 455 -28.53 -27.44 -6.97
C GLY A 455 -29.32 -28.45 -7.82
N ALA A 456 -29.23 -28.34 -9.15
CA ALA A 456 -29.83 -29.24 -10.12
C ALA A 456 -29.00 -29.24 -11.42
N GLU A 457 -29.24 -30.20 -12.31
CA GLU A 457 -28.69 -30.15 -13.67
C GLU A 457 -29.22 -28.91 -14.40
N LYS A 458 -28.29 -28.08 -14.89
CA LYS A 458 -28.57 -26.90 -15.72
C LYS A 458 -27.76 -27.00 -17.01
N GLU A 459 -28.21 -26.31 -18.04
CA GLU A 459 -27.42 -26.08 -19.23
C GLU A 459 -26.50 -24.89 -18.99
N ILE A 460 -25.19 -25.10 -19.21
CA ILE A 460 -24.16 -24.08 -19.08
C ILE A 460 -23.32 -24.06 -20.36
N HIS A 461 -22.78 -22.92 -20.72
CA HIS A 461 -21.93 -22.72 -21.90
C HIS A 461 -20.62 -22.01 -21.57
N SER A 462 -20.48 -21.42 -20.37
CA SER A 462 -19.20 -20.88 -19.92
C SER A 462 -19.03 -20.89 -18.41
N VAL A 463 -17.75 -20.94 -18.00
CA VAL A 463 -17.30 -20.68 -16.64
C VAL A 463 -16.14 -19.70 -16.68
N GLU A 464 -16.17 -18.71 -15.80
CA GLU A 464 -15.12 -17.72 -15.62
C GLU A 464 -14.82 -17.50 -14.14
N THR A 465 -13.54 -17.39 -13.79
CA THR A 465 -13.10 -17.00 -12.44
C THR A 465 -12.23 -15.76 -12.54
N ASP A 466 -12.43 -14.82 -11.62
CA ASP A 466 -11.73 -13.55 -11.63
C ASP A 466 -10.62 -13.52 -10.58
N PHE A 467 -9.44 -13.04 -11.00
CA PHE A 467 -8.24 -12.99 -10.17
C PHE A 467 -7.75 -11.57 -9.95
N LEU A 468 -7.25 -11.31 -8.74
CA LEU A 468 -6.56 -10.07 -8.38
C LEU A 468 -5.06 -10.19 -8.63
N HIS A 469 -4.45 -9.12 -9.12
CA HIS A 469 -3.00 -8.92 -9.13
C HIS A 469 -2.67 -7.64 -8.36
N GLN A 470 -1.92 -7.79 -7.28
CA GLN A 470 -1.47 -6.68 -6.43
C GLN A 470 -0.12 -7.07 -5.84
N ILE A 471 0.96 -6.75 -6.58
CA ILE A 471 2.34 -7.05 -6.18
C ILE A 471 2.61 -6.53 -4.77
N GLY A 472 2.16 -5.31 -4.44
CA GLY A 472 2.23 -4.65 -3.11
C GLY A 472 1.64 -5.44 -1.91
N ALA A 473 0.85 -6.48 -2.17
CA ALA A 473 0.28 -7.37 -1.15
C ALA A 473 0.74 -8.84 -1.33
N TRP A 474 1.75 -9.08 -2.16
CA TRP A 474 2.26 -10.40 -2.55
C TRP A 474 1.23 -11.25 -3.30
N ILE A 475 0.26 -10.59 -3.93
CA ILE A 475 -0.83 -11.22 -4.68
C ILE A 475 -0.42 -11.29 -6.15
N LEU A 476 -0.24 -12.51 -6.63
CA LEU A 476 0.16 -12.83 -8.00
C LEU A 476 -0.99 -13.59 -8.68
N PHE A 477 -1.08 -13.46 -10.01
CA PHE A 477 -1.91 -14.38 -10.79
C PHE A 477 -1.41 -15.82 -10.59
N PRO A 478 -2.32 -16.81 -10.56
CA PRO A 478 -1.94 -18.21 -10.50
C PRO A 478 -1.18 -18.62 -11.76
N LEU A 479 -0.52 -19.78 -11.73
CA LEU A 479 0.19 -20.35 -12.88
C LEU A 479 -0.78 -21.00 -13.88
N GLN A 480 -1.85 -21.60 -13.38
CA GLN A 480 -2.79 -22.37 -14.19
C GLN A 480 -4.17 -22.44 -13.53
N VAL A 481 -5.23 -22.45 -14.34
CA VAL A 481 -6.60 -22.72 -13.91
C VAL A 481 -7.19 -23.84 -14.76
N THR A 482 -7.83 -24.81 -14.11
CA THR A 482 -8.48 -25.96 -14.74
C THR A 482 -9.95 -26.02 -14.32
N TYR A 483 -10.81 -26.22 -15.31
CA TYR A 483 -12.25 -26.39 -15.14
C TYR A 483 -12.68 -27.80 -15.51
N SER A 484 -13.52 -28.40 -14.67
CA SER A 484 -14.17 -29.68 -14.96
C SER A 484 -15.63 -29.65 -14.54
N TYR A 485 -16.47 -30.49 -15.13
CA TYR A 485 -17.90 -30.57 -14.79
C TYR A 485 -18.37 -32.00 -14.54
N SER A 486 -19.47 -32.15 -13.80
CA SER A 486 -20.04 -33.45 -13.42
C SER A 486 -21.55 -33.38 -13.18
N THR A 487 -22.27 -34.44 -13.53
CA THR A 487 -23.70 -34.62 -13.20
C THR A 487 -23.92 -35.29 -11.85
N ASP A 488 -23.01 -36.15 -11.41
CA ASP A 488 -23.12 -36.96 -10.18
C ASP A 488 -22.30 -36.41 -9.00
N GLY A 489 -21.28 -35.59 -9.28
CA GLY A 489 -20.37 -35.02 -8.29
C GLY A 489 -19.21 -35.95 -7.92
N GLU A 490 -19.11 -37.13 -8.55
CA GLU A 490 -18.08 -38.14 -8.33
C GLU A 490 -17.10 -38.22 -9.51
N GLN A 491 -17.63 -38.28 -10.75
CA GLN A 491 -16.83 -38.36 -11.97
C GLN A 491 -16.82 -37.02 -12.70
N TYR A 492 -15.64 -36.45 -12.91
CA TYR A 492 -15.48 -35.13 -13.53
C TYR A 492 -14.90 -35.25 -14.94
N THR A 493 -15.54 -34.58 -15.89
CA THR A 493 -15.04 -34.41 -17.26
C THR A 493 -14.28 -33.10 -17.36
N LEU A 494 -13.04 -33.15 -17.88
CA LEU A 494 -12.23 -31.97 -18.14
C LEU A 494 -12.91 -31.08 -19.18
N TRP A 495 -13.08 -29.80 -18.86
CA TRP A 495 -13.61 -28.80 -19.78
C TRP A 495 -12.49 -28.02 -20.45
N GLY A 496 -11.53 -27.53 -19.67
CA GLY A 496 -10.43 -26.74 -20.18
C GLY A 496 -9.38 -26.43 -19.13
N THR A 497 -8.18 -26.13 -19.60
CA THR A 497 -7.04 -25.71 -18.79
C THR A 497 -6.42 -24.49 -19.45
N THR A 498 -6.15 -23.45 -18.67
CA THR A 498 -5.52 -22.22 -19.14
C THR A 498 -4.28 -21.96 -18.30
N ASP A 499 -3.13 -21.85 -18.96
CA ASP A 499 -1.88 -21.36 -18.36
C ASP A 499 -1.87 -19.83 -18.38
N LEU A 500 -1.42 -19.21 -17.30
CA LEU A 500 -1.32 -17.76 -17.20
C LEU A 500 0.15 -17.34 -17.28
N ALA A 501 0.42 -16.33 -18.12
CA ALA A 501 1.73 -15.71 -18.17
C ALA A 501 2.01 -14.91 -16.89
N GLU A 502 3.27 -14.93 -16.46
CA GLU A 502 3.75 -14.16 -15.30
C GLU A 502 3.52 -12.66 -15.52
N GLU A 503 2.88 -12.02 -14.55
CA GLU A 503 2.63 -10.57 -14.53
C GLU A 503 3.58 -9.88 -13.56
N ARG A 504 4.27 -8.83 -14.04
CA ARG A 504 5.26 -8.07 -13.26
C ARG A 504 4.90 -6.59 -13.10
N SER A 505 3.78 -6.17 -13.69
CA SER A 505 3.28 -4.80 -13.58
C SER A 505 3.04 -4.43 -12.12
N SER A 506 3.52 -3.26 -11.70
CA SER A 506 3.25 -2.71 -10.37
C SER A 506 1.79 -2.28 -10.19
N LYS A 507 1.05 -2.02 -11.30
CA LYS A 507 -0.36 -1.61 -11.25
C LYS A 507 -1.22 -2.72 -10.66
N VAL A 508 -2.23 -2.34 -9.87
CA VAL A 508 -3.31 -3.26 -9.51
C VAL A 508 -4.06 -3.66 -10.78
N GLY A 509 -4.31 -4.97 -10.95
CA GLY A 509 -4.96 -5.52 -12.13
C GLY A 509 -5.93 -6.65 -11.79
N PHE A 510 -6.84 -6.91 -12.73
CA PHE A 510 -7.82 -8.00 -12.65
C PHE A 510 -7.70 -8.86 -13.91
N ARG A 511 -7.96 -10.16 -13.78
CA ARG A 511 -7.95 -11.07 -14.93
C ARG A 511 -9.02 -12.14 -14.75
N GLY A 512 -10.04 -12.10 -15.61
CA GLY A 512 -10.97 -13.19 -15.81
C GLY A 512 -10.31 -14.32 -16.60
N VAL A 513 -10.39 -15.54 -16.10
CA VAL A 513 -9.95 -16.76 -16.80
C VAL A 513 -11.18 -17.54 -17.19
N LYS A 514 -11.45 -17.67 -18.49
CA LYS A 514 -12.69 -18.24 -19.02
C LYS A 514 -12.45 -19.53 -19.79
N THR A 515 -13.38 -20.46 -19.68
CA THR A 515 -13.56 -21.57 -20.61
C THR A 515 -15.01 -21.59 -21.08
N GLU A 516 -15.23 -21.87 -22.36
CA GLU A 516 -16.56 -21.89 -22.97
C GLU A 516 -16.71 -23.03 -23.98
N SER A 517 -17.95 -23.43 -24.25
CA SER A 517 -18.30 -24.42 -25.25
C SER A 517 -19.29 -23.85 -26.26
N ALA A 518 -19.14 -24.25 -27.54
CA ALA A 518 -20.05 -23.82 -28.60
C ALA A 518 -21.47 -24.38 -28.42
N THR A 519 -21.61 -25.53 -27.76
CA THR A 519 -22.89 -26.15 -27.42
C THR A 519 -23.07 -26.19 -25.90
N PRO A 520 -24.30 -26.00 -25.38
CA PRO A 520 -24.55 -26.11 -23.95
C PRO A 520 -24.18 -27.50 -23.41
N ILE A 521 -23.55 -27.51 -22.24
CA ILE A 521 -23.21 -28.68 -21.44
C ILE A 521 -24.25 -28.80 -20.35
N LYS A 522 -24.91 -29.96 -20.27
CA LYS A 522 -25.83 -30.27 -19.18
C LYS A 522 -25.07 -30.81 -17.99
N THR A 523 -25.05 -30.09 -16.88
CA THR A 523 -24.26 -30.46 -15.69
C THR A 523 -24.84 -29.87 -14.40
N ARG A 524 -24.44 -30.40 -13.24
CA ARG A 524 -24.84 -29.87 -11.92
C ARG A 524 -23.66 -29.30 -11.15
N TYR A 525 -22.49 -29.94 -11.24
CA TYR A 525 -21.31 -29.60 -10.48
C TYR A 525 -20.23 -29.04 -11.40
N VAL A 526 -19.63 -27.91 -11.00
CA VAL A 526 -18.45 -27.35 -11.67
C VAL A 526 -17.31 -27.33 -10.67
N LYS A 527 -16.21 -28.00 -11.02
CA LYS A 527 -14.97 -28.02 -10.24
C LYS A 527 -13.97 -27.05 -10.84
N VAL A 528 -13.40 -26.21 -9.97
CA VAL A 528 -12.32 -25.27 -10.30
C VAL A 528 -11.07 -25.70 -9.55
N GLU A 529 -9.97 -25.84 -10.26
CA GLU A 529 -8.64 -26.17 -9.72
C GLU A 529 -7.65 -25.09 -10.17
N VAL A 530 -6.88 -24.56 -9.21
CA VAL A 530 -5.96 -23.43 -9.43
C VAL A 530 -4.58 -23.80 -8.91
N THR A 531 -3.58 -23.74 -9.80
CA THR A 531 -2.17 -23.93 -9.45
C THR A 531 -1.56 -22.58 -9.08
N GLY A 532 -1.23 -22.39 -7.80
CA GLY A 532 -0.65 -21.16 -7.29
C GLY A 532 0.84 -21.00 -7.60
N THR A 533 1.36 -19.77 -7.52
CA THR A 533 2.80 -19.46 -7.60
C THR A 533 3.59 -19.98 -6.38
N LYS A 534 2.92 -20.11 -5.23
CA LYS A 534 3.41 -20.65 -3.94
C LYS A 534 4.48 -19.80 -3.26
N GLU A 535 5.61 -19.54 -3.91
CA GLU A 535 6.68 -18.66 -3.40
C GLU A 535 6.81 -17.41 -4.28
N CYS A 536 7.11 -16.25 -3.67
CA CYS A 536 7.42 -15.04 -4.40
C CYS A 536 8.69 -15.22 -5.26
N PRO A 537 8.65 -14.93 -6.58
CA PRO A 537 9.79 -15.05 -7.47
C PRO A 537 10.98 -14.14 -7.12
N THR A 538 12.16 -14.39 -7.70
CA THR A 538 13.41 -13.64 -7.43
C THR A 538 13.37 -12.17 -7.81
N TRP A 539 12.48 -11.77 -8.73
CA TRP A 539 12.29 -10.37 -9.11
C TRP A 539 11.34 -9.62 -8.15
N HIS A 540 10.55 -10.36 -7.36
CA HIS A 540 9.51 -9.83 -6.50
C HIS A 540 10.09 -9.39 -5.15
N TYR A 541 9.51 -8.36 -4.53
CA TYR A 541 10.11 -7.79 -3.32
C TYR A 541 9.92 -8.66 -2.06
N GLY A 542 8.91 -9.54 -2.07
CA GLY A 542 8.73 -10.62 -1.08
C GLY A 542 9.57 -11.88 -1.34
N VAL A 543 10.66 -11.83 -2.12
CA VAL A 543 11.48 -13.00 -2.50
C VAL A 543 11.74 -13.95 -1.33
N GLY A 544 11.46 -15.25 -1.53
CA GLY A 544 11.65 -16.29 -0.50
C GLY A 544 10.50 -16.41 0.52
N HIS A 545 9.48 -15.56 0.44
CA HIS A 545 8.22 -15.72 1.17
C HIS A 545 7.14 -16.38 0.33
N LEU A 546 6.08 -16.82 1.02
CA LEU A 546 4.92 -17.37 0.36
C LEU A 546 4.20 -16.24 -0.40
N SER A 547 3.65 -16.59 -1.56
CA SER A 547 2.82 -15.69 -2.35
C SER A 547 1.35 -16.07 -2.19
N TRP A 548 0.50 -15.08 -2.44
CA TRP A 548 -0.94 -15.24 -2.46
C TRP A 548 -1.45 -15.30 -3.90
N PHE A 549 -2.53 -16.05 -4.12
CA PHE A 549 -3.47 -15.73 -5.18
C PHE A 549 -4.85 -15.51 -4.56
N PHE A 550 -5.67 -14.70 -5.23
CA PHE A 550 -7.02 -14.37 -4.79
C PHE A 550 -8.01 -14.57 -5.91
N ILE A 551 -9.18 -15.10 -5.54
CA ILE A 551 -10.32 -15.31 -6.43
C ILE A 551 -11.49 -14.51 -5.90
N ASP A 552 -12.21 -13.90 -6.81
CA ASP A 552 -13.51 -13.30 -6.62
C ASP A 552 -14.43 -13.82 -7.72
N GLU A 553 -15.74 -13.92 -7.45
CA GLU A 553 -16.80 -14.27 -8.40
C GLU A 553 -16.52 -15.40 -9.41
N VAL A 554 -17.23 -16.52 -9.27
CA VAL A 554 -17.28 -17.56 -10.31
C VAL A 554 -18.54 -17.41 -11.13
N ILE A 555 -18.36 -16.95 -12.36
CA ILE A 555 -19.46 -16.68 -13.28
C ILE A 555 -19.70 -17.92 -14.12
N ILE A 556 -20.79 -18.63 -13.84
CA ILE A 556 -21.31 -19.71 -14.69
C ILE A 556 -22.51 -19.17 -15.48
N LYS A 557 -22.51 -19.36 -16.80
CA LYS A 557 -23.62 -19.03 -17.69
C LYS A 557 -23.99 -20.21 -18.54
#